data_AF-A0A9N9VT21-F1
#
_entry.id   AF-A0A9N9VT21-F1
#
_cell.length_a   1.000
_cell.length_b   1.000
_cell.length_c   1.000
_cell.angle_alpha   90.00
_cell.angle_beta   90.00
_cell.angle_gamma   90.00
#
_symmetry.space_group_name_H-M   'P 1'
#
loop_
_entity.id
_entity.type
_entity.pdbx_description
1 polymer ?
#
loop_
_entity_poly.entity_id
_entity_poly.type
_entity_poly.pdbx_seq_one_letter_code
_entity_poly.pdbx_strand_id
1 'polypeptide(L)'
;MACPCKRDHVFIGLDFGTTRSGAVVTRADVCTEHSYFQVQHEIRVPKFLATFVSRGHKIEMMRTDQNDPNVSGVKNAKLEILFNGGPEWFVKQGDYHKIKSWVELDWQRSSGAGLPAEYFGSAIKTLYDLAWEGLEMPQISKESITTVVTFPLLTGAIKDTLKRGLEYSNISSRCQDVQVSEESHAALAGLLREYPEIGREALAANESIIVADCGGITLDIAAFRPFDPNCGGAPTAASISRLGGGFWIDRNFEELVDKKLDELKAQISQLDEVDDEEADEPQHVFLTGGLGCSQAVRELVPRILNAKTADGKPPMRVENTGDPPLLWNAVAMGAAHCFDRTIPVHRPTWRPFAETPESNEMMG
;
A
#
# COMPACT_ATOMS: atom_id res chain seq x y z
N MET A 1 24.56 19.76 31.44
CA MET A 1 25.07 21.10 31.07
C MET A 1 24.61 21.40 29.64
N ALA A 2 24.15 22.60 29.33
CA ALA A 2 23.76 22.94 27.95
C ALA A 2 25.01 23.08 27.05
N CYS A 3 25.02 22.47 25.85
CA CYS A 3 26.10 22.67 24.87
C CYS A 3 26.00 24.11 24.32
N PRO A 4 27.05 24.95 24.47
CA PRO A 4 27.04 26.33 23.97
C PRO A 4 27.09 26.41 22.43
N CYS A 5 27.44 25.29 21.82
CA CYS A 5 27.59 25.00 20.41
C CYS A 5 26.30 24.59 19.69
N LYS A 6 25.18 24.45 20.43
CA LYS A 6 23.94 23.92 19.87
C LYS A 6 23.34 24.90 18.88
N ARG A 7 22.86 24.38 17.76
CA ARG A 7 22.11 25.14 16.76
C ARG A 7 20.73 24.54 16.63
N ASP A 8 19.74 25.42 16.46
CA ASP A 8 18.41 25.02 16.09
C ASP A 8 18.41 24.62 14.61
N HIS A 9 17.97 23.41 14.31
CA HIS A 9 17.98 22.87 12.95
C HIS A 9 16.66 22.17 12.65
N VAL A 10 16.20 22.28 11.41
CA VAL A 10 14.97 21.68 10.92
C VAL A 10 15.29 20.63 9.87
N PHE A 11 14.78 19.42 10.11
CA PHE A 11 14.86 18.28 9.21
C PHE A 11 13.49 18.04 8.60
N ILE A 12 13.41 17.99 7.28
CA ILE A 12 12.18 17.68 6.56
C ILE A 12 12.38 16.33 5.85
N GLY A 13 11.68 15.29 6.29
CA GLY A 13 11.64 13.99 5.64
C GLY A 13 10.44 13.90 4.70
N LEU A 14 10.68 13.61 3.42
CA LEU A 14 9.63 13.50 2.39
C LEU A 14 9.57 12.06 1.87
N ASP A 15 8.41 11.43 2.02
CA ASP A 15 8.13 10.09 1.53
C ASP A 15 7.13 10.14 0.38
N PHE A 16 7.64 9.97 -0.84
CA PHE A 16 6.81 9.81 -2.03
C PHE A 16 6.57 8.32 -2.28
N GLY A 17 5.53 7.76 -1.66
CA GLY A 17 5.13 6.37 -1.86
C GLY A 17 4.22 6.17 -3.07
N THR A 18 4.17 4.94 -3.59
CA THR A 18 3.34 4.60 -4.77
C THR A 18 1.86 4.86 -4.54
N THR A 19 1.36 4.38 -3.40
CA THR A 19 -0.05 4.51 -3.04
C THR A 19 -0.28 5.73 -2.17
N ARG A 20 0.55 5.92 -1.13
CA ARG A 20 0.40 7.07 -0.24
C ARG A 20 1.72 7.78 -0.04
N SER A 21 1.65 9.10 0.03
CA SER A 21 2.80 9.97 0.26
C SER A 21 2.61 10.77 1.53
N GLY A 22 3.69 11.12 2.21
CA GLY A 22 3.65 11.89 3.45
C GLY A 22 4.94 12.65 3.70
N ALA A 23 4.93 13.45 4.77
CA ALA A 23 6.08 14.22 5.19
C ALA A 23 6.16 14.28 6.72
N VAL A 24 7.37 14.42 7.22
CA VAL A 24 7.65 14.65 8.64
C VAL A 24 8.59 15.84 8.75
N VAL A 25 8.31 16.73 9.71
CA VAL A 25 9.20 17.82 10.08
C VAL A 25 9.68 17.59 11.49
N THR A 26 10.99 17.62 11.69
CA THR A 26 11.63 17.49 12.99
C THR A 26 12.48 18.72 13.24
N ARG A 27 12.19 19.45 14.31
CA ARG A 27 13.06 20.52 14.83
C ARG A 27 13.92 19.95 15.95
N ALA A 28 15.22 20.12 15.86
CA ALA A 28 16.16 19.58 16.82
C ALA A 28 17.27 20.58 17.17
N ASP A 29 17.70 20.54 18.42
CA ASP A 29 18.98 21.11 18.83
C ASP A 29 20.09 20.16 18.38
N VAL A 30 21.00 20.63 17.52
CA VAL A 30 22.11 19.83 16.99
C VAL A 30 23.46 20.42 17.36
N CYS A 31 24.44 19.56 17.67
CA CYS A 31 25.84 19.93 17.74
C CYS A 31 26.70 18.82 17.17
N THR A 32 27.40 19.13 16.08
CA THR A 32 28.33 18.22 15.41
C THR A 32 29.58 17.94 16.24
N GLU A 33 30.12 18.94 16.95
CA GLU A 33 31.35 18.81 17.76
C GLU A 33 31.20 17.83 18.93
N HIS A 34 30.00 17.72 19.50
CA HIS A 34 29.73 16.90 20.68
C HIS A 34 28.77 15.75 20.40
N SER A 35 28.47 15.46 19.13
CA SER A 35 27.51 14.44 18.70
C SER A 35 26.17 14.53 19.43
N TYR A 36 25.64 15.76 19.57
CA TYR A 36 24.39 16.04 20.25
C TYR A 36 23.25 16.17 19.26
N PHE A 37 22.14 15.48 19.53
CA PHE A 37 20.89 15.60 18.78
C PHE A 37 19.72 15.47 19.74
N GLN A 38 18.92 16.52 19.90
CA GLN A 38 17.72 16.49 20.73
C GLN A 38 16.52 17.07 19.97
N VAL A 39 15.54 16.21 19.68
CA VAL A 39 14.26 16.62 19.09
C VAL A 39 13.51 17.51 20.07
N GLN A 40 13.13 18.70 19.61
CA GLN A 40 12.30 19.65 20.34
C GLN A 40 10.83 19.52 19.92
N HIS A 41 10.60 19.32 18.63
CA HIS A 41 9.27 19.27 18.05
C HIS A 41 9.23 18.37 16.82
N GLU A 42 8.13 17.64 16.64
CA GLU A 42 7.89 16.80 15.47
C GLU A 42 6.46 17.01 14.96
N ILE A 43 6.34 17.23 13.65
CA ILE A 43 5.08 17.40 12.94
C ILE A 43 4.99 16.31 11.88
N ARG A 44 3.85 15.61 11.84
CA ARG A 44 3.58 14.55 10.87
C ARG A 44 2.47 15.00 9.94
N VAL A 45 2.76 15.14 8.65
CA VAL A 45 1.74 15.33 7.62
C VAL A 45 1.11 13.97 7.34
N PRO A 46 -0.22 13.79 7.55
CA PRO A 46 -0.88 12.51 7.30
C PRO A 46 -0.63 12.00 5.89
N LYS A 47 -0.41 10.69 5.74
CA LYS A 47 -0.21 10.09 4.41
C LYS A 47 -1.51 10.17 3.60
N PHE A 48 -1.42 10.63 2.34
CA PHE A 48 -2.55 10.77 1.43
C PHE A 48 -2.28 10.09 0.09
N LEU A 49 -3.35 9.72 -0.62
CA LEU A 49 -3.27 9.21 -2.00
C LEU A 49 -2.79 10.34 -2.92
N ALA A 50 -1.70 10.09 -3.65
CA ALA A 50 -1.16 11.02 -4.63
C ALA A 50 -1.89 10.87 -5.97
N THR A 51 -2.69 11.86 -6.33
CA THR A 51 -3.30 11.98 -7.66
C THR A 51 -2.68 13.16 -8.38
N PHE A 52 -2.21 12.97 -9.62
CA PHE A 52 -1.61 14.03 -10.42
C PHE A 52 -2.57 14.54 -11.48
N VAL A 53 -2.74 15.84 -11.55
CA VAL A 53 -3.62 16.50 -12.51
C VAL A 53 -2.80 17.41 -13.40
N SER A 54 -3.20 17.52 -14.67
CA SER A 54 -2.62 18.50 -15.59
C SER A 54 -3.50 19.75 -15.60
N ARG A 55 -2.91 20.90 -15.27
CA ARG A 55 -3.55 22.21 -15.37
C ARG A 55 -2.77 23.08 -16.34
N GLY A 56 -3.20 23.07 -17.60
CA GLY A 56 -2.49 23.72 -18.70
C GLY A 56 -1.18 22.98 -19.01
N HIS A 57 -0.05 23.62 -18.72
CA HIS A 57 1.30 23.04 -18.92
C HIS A 57 1.98 22.60 -17.62
N LYS A 58 1.25 22.58 -16.50
CA LYS A 58 1.80 22.21 -15.19
C LYS A 58 1.16 20.92 -14.68
N ILE A 59 2.01 20.06 -14.10
CA ILE A 59 1.58 18.90 -13.34
C ILE A 59 1.51 19.29 -11.87
N GLU A 60 0.37 19.04 -11.24
CA GLU A 60 0.15 19.29 -9.81
C GLU A 60 -0.25 17.99 -9.11
N MET A 61 0.37 17.70 -7.96
CA MET A 61 -0.09 16.65 -7.06
C MET A 61 -1.22 17.19 -6.18
N MET A 62 -2.38 16.53 -6.23
CA MET A 62 -3.54 16.82 -5.38
C MET A 62 -3.61 15.86 -4.20
N ARG A 63 -4.11 16.37 -3.08
CA ARG A 63 -4.43 15.58 -1.89
C ARG A 63 -5.81 14.95 -2.01
N THR A 64 -6.00 13.80 -1.37
CA THR A 64 -7.25 13.02 -1.44
C THR A 64 -8.43 13.70 -0.77
N ASP A 65 -8.19 14.54 0.24
CA ASP A 65 -9.23 15.41 0.84
C ASP A 65 -9.68 16.54 -0.09
N GLN A 66 -8.92 16.76 -1.17
CA GLN A 66 -9.25 17.66 -2.27
C GLN A 66 -9.63 16.90 -3.55
N ASN A 67 -9.68 15.56 -3.52
CA ASN A 67 -10.11 14.77 -4.68
C ASN A 67 -11.62 14.96 -4.87
N ASP A 68 -11.95 15.93 -5.71
CA ASP A 68 -13.22 15.95 -6.42
C ASP A 68 -13.32 14.64 -7.24
N PRO A 69 -14.33 13.79 -7.03
CA PRO A 69 -14.49 12.54 -7.76
C PRO A 69 -14.63 12.75 -9.28
N ASN A 70 -14.88 13.98 -9.74
CA ASN A 70 -14.94 14.35 -11.14
C ASN A 70 -13.58 14.71 -11.76
N VAL A 71 -12.52 14.80 -10.95
CA VAL A 71 -11.18 15.13 -11.44
C VAL A 71 -10.47 13.85 -11.85
N SER A 72 -10.37 13.64 -13.16
CA SER A 72 -9.51 12.60 -13.73
C SER A 72 -8.04 12.99 -13.53
N GLY A 73 -7.25 12.05 -13.00
CA GLY A 73 -5.84 12.28 -12.72
C GLY A 73 -5.04 10.98 -12.71
N VAL A 74 -3.73 11.11 -12.90
CA VAL A 74 -2.79 9.99 -12.91
C VAL A 74 -2.55 9.55 -11.47
N LYS A 75 -2.89 8.30 -11.14
CA LYS A 75 -2.58 7.67 -9.85
C LYS A 75 -1.29 6.83 -9.99
N ASN A 76 -0.69 6.49 -8.85
CA ASN A 76 0.47 5.60 -8.79
C ASN A 76 1.65 6.05 -9.68
N ALA A 77 1.81 7.36 -9.91
CA ALA A 77 2.80 7.91 -10.85
C ALA A 77 4.26 7.56 -10.48
N LYS A 78 4.52 7.18 -9.22
CA LYS A 78 5.82 6.63 -8.80
C LYS A 78 6.21 5.42 -9.64
N LEU A 79 5.27 4.55 -10.00
CA LEU A 79 5.57 3.38 -10.82
C LEU A 79 6.07 3.77 -12.20
N GLU A 80 5.54 4.82 -12.83
CA GLU A 80 6.04 5.32 -14.12
C GLU A 80 7.48 5.83 -14.01
N ILE A 81 7.84 6.48 -12.91
CA ILE A 81 9.22 6.88 -12.63
C ILE A 81 10.14 5.65 -12.53
N LEU A 82 9.65 4.56 -11.94
CA LEU A 82 10.36 3.30 -11.84
C LEU A 82 10.41 2.53 -13.19
N PHE A 83 9.34 2.59 -14.00
CA PHE A 83 9.23 1.91 -15.29
C PHE A 83 10.08 2.56 -16.38
N ASN A 84 10.32 3.86 -16.30
CA ASN A 84 11.16 4.56 -17.27
C ASN A 84 12.64 4.13 -17.22
N GLY A 85 13.03 3.31 -16.23
CA GLY A 85 14.31 2.61 -16.18
C GLY A 85 14.42 1.39 -17.13
N GLY A 86 13.33 1.00 -17.81
CA GLY A 86 13.27 -0.06 -18.82
C GLY A 86 12.37 -1.25 -18.42
N PRO A 87 11.72 -1.94 -19.37
CA PRO A 87 10.79 -3.05 -19.10
C PRO A 87 11.47 -4.32 -18.56
N GLU A 88 12.79 -4.45 -18.74
CA GLU A 88 13.60 -5.58 -18.22
C GLU A 88 13.56 -5.68 -16.69
N TRP A 89 13.14 -4.60 -16.03
CA TRP A 89 13.06 -4.46 -14.59
C TRP A 89 11.83 -5.17 -13.98
N PHE A 90 10.73 -5.35 -14.71
CA PHE A 90 9.44 -5.50 -14.04
C PHE A 90 8.74 -6.85 -14.21
N VAL A 91 9.47 -7.93 -14.52
CA VAL A 91 8.96 -9.28 -14.90
C VAL A 91 9.02 -9.49 -16.41
N LYS A 92 9.02 -10.76 -16.85
CA LYS A 92 8.83 -11.18 -18.25
C LYS A 92 7.77 -10.27 -18.89
N GLN A 93 8.05 -9.70 -20.06
CA GLN A 93 7.25 -8.66 -20.74
C GLN A 93 5.71 -8.87 -20.76
N GLY A 94 5.22 -10.10 -20.56
CA GLY A 94 3.79 -10.43 -20.49
C GLY A 94 3.01 -9.82 -19.32
N ASP A 95 3.64 -9.53 -18.17
CA ASP A 95 2.91 -9.00 -16.99
C ASP A 95 2.86 -7.47 -16.93
N TYR A 96 3.74 -6.78 -17.66
CA TYR A 96 3.77 -5.31 -17.71
C TYR A 96 2.46 -4.71 -18.23
N HIS A 97 1.90 -5.27 -19.31
CA HIS A 97 0.64 -4.80 -19.87
C HIS A 97 -0.54 -5.01 -18.91
N LYS A 98 -0.54 -6.11 -18.16
CA LYS A 98 -1.54 -6.39 -17.12
C LYS A 98 -1.41 -5.39 -15.97
N ILE A 99 -0.21 -5.22 -15.41
CA ILE A 99 0.06 -4.26 -14.34
C ILE A 99 -0.33 -2.85 -14.77
N LYS A 100 0.03 -2.44 -16.00
CA LYS A 100 -0.33 -1.13 -16.52
C LYS A 100 -1.84 -0.91 -16.59
N SER A 101 -2.59 -1.91 -17.03
CA SER A 101 -4.06 -1.86 -17.05
C SER A 101 -4.67 -1.83 -15.65
N TRP A 102 -4.04 -2.48 -14.67
CA TRP A 102 -4.55 -2.62 -13.30
C TRP A 102 -4.25 -1.42 -12.39
N VAL A 103 -3.13 -0.75 -12.62
CA VAL A 103 -2.68 0.36 -11.79
C VAL A 103 -3.43 1.67 -12.13
N GLU A 104 -4.41 1.61 -13.04
CA GLU A 104 -5.07 2.79 -13.62
C GLU A 104 -4.03 3.82 -14.07
N LEU A 105 -2.97 3.33 -14.72
CA LEU A 105 -2.10 4.17 -15.52
C LEU A 105 -2.88 4.54 -16.77
N ASP A 106 -3.96 5.30 -16.60
CA ASP A 106 -4.75 5.92 -17.66
C ASP A 106 -3.95 7.11 -18.19
N TRP A 107 -2.74 6.76 -18.64
CA TRP A 107 -1.87 7.57 -19.46
C TRP A 107 -2.47 7.58 -20.84
N GLN A 108 -3.66 8.19 -20.98
CA GLN A 108 -4.00 8.72 -22.27
C GLN A 108 -2.91 9.74 -22.56
N ARG A 109 -2.07 9.39 -23.55
CA ARG A 109 -1.09 10.28 -24.19
C ARG A 109 -1.84 11.42 -24.90
N SER A 110 -2.65 12.16 -24.14
CA SER A 110 -2.95 13.54 -24.43
C SER A 110 -1.60 14.22 -24.69
N SER A 111 -1.56 15.05 -25.71
CA SER A 111 -0.39 15.68 -26.31
C SER A 111 0.38 16.66 -25.38
N GLY A 112 0.26 16.48 -24.06
CA GLY A 112 0.94 17.22 -22.99
C GLY A 112 1.18 16.40 -21.72
N ALA A 113 1.26 15.07 -21.80
CA ALA A 113 1.67 14.25 -20.66
C ALA A 113 3.14 14.58 -20.30
N GLY A 114 3.38 15.03 -19.06
CA GLY A 114 4.71 15.49 -18.67
C GLY A 114 5.73 14.36 -18.51
N LEU A 115 6.97 14.73 -18.28
CA LEU A 115 8.06 13.79 -18.07
C LEU A 115 7.98 13.19 -16.66
N PRO A 116 8.39 11.93 -16.42
CA PRO A 116 8.41 11.34 -15.07
C PRO A 116 9.14 12.19 -14.02
N ALA A 117 10.16 12.93 -14.43
CA ALA A 117 10.85 13.90 -13.58
C ALA A 117 9.92 15.04 -13.09
N GLU A 118 8.98 15.50 -13.91
CA GLU A 118 8.02 16.56 -13.55
C GLU A 118 6.99 16.05 -12.54
N TYR A 119 6.52 14.81 -12.70
CA TYR A 119 5.66 14.16 -11.68
C TYR A 119 6.40 14.03 -10.35
N PHE A 120 7.63 13.51 -10.37
CA PHE A 120 8.45 13.41 -9.16
C PHE A 120 8.66 14.78 -8.52
N GLY A 121 9.11 15.76 -9.30
CA GLY A 121 9.39 17.10 -8.80
C GLY A 121 8.16 17.81 -8.25
N SER A 122 7.01 17.66 -8.92
CA SER A 122 5.72 18.16 -8.43
C SER A 122 5.32 17.51 -7.10
N ALA A 123 5.49 16.19 -6.98
CA ALA A 123 5.21 15.46 -5.74
C ALA A 123 6.07 15.98 -4.57
N ILE A 124 7.39 16.05 -4.79
CA ILE A 124 8.35 16.51 -3.78
C ILE A 124 8.06 17.95 -3.38
N LYS A 125 7.79 18.83 -4.34
CA LYS A 125 7.43 20.21 -4.07
C LYS A 125 6.17 20.30 -3.20
N THR A 126 5.11 19.59 -3.57
CA THR A 126 3.86 19.60 -2.80
C THR A 126 4.05 19.05 -1.39
N LEU A 127 4.78 17.94 -1.21
CA LEU A 127 5.06 17.40 0.12
C LEU A 127 5.89 18.38 0.96
N TYR A 128 6.88 19.04 0.35
CA TYR A 128 7.68 20.07 1.01
C TYR A 128 6.82 21.27 1.43
N ASP A 129 5.94 21.75 0.55
CA ASP A 129 5.05 22.88 0.84
C ASP A 129 4.11 22.55 2.01
N LEU A 130 3.54 21.34 2.03
CA LEU A 130 2.70 20.88 3.15
C LEU A 130 3.47 20.78 4.46
N ALA A 131 4.70 20.24 4.41
CA ALA A 131 5.59 20.19 5.56
C ALA A 131 5.92 21.61 6.07
N TRP A 132 6.13 22.54 5.14
CA TRP A 132 6.43 23.94 5.43
C TRP A 132 5.24 24.69 6.04
N GLU A 133 4.03 24.49 5.53
CA GLU A 133 2.81 25.08 6.08
C GLU A 133 2.59 24.65 7.53
N GLY A 134 2.90 23.39 7.86
CA GLY A 134 2.82 22.87 9.22
C GLY A 134 3.78 23.53 10.21
N LEU A 135 4.88 24.15 9.75
CA LEU A 135 5.89 24.71 10.64
C LEU A 135 5.40 25.91 11.47
N GLU A 136 4.30 26.60 11.11
CA GLU A 136 3.72 27.77 11.81
C GLU A 136 4.75 28.77 12.40
N MET A 137 5.94 28.89 11.80
CA MET A 137 7.08 29.55 12.44
C MET A 137 7.63 30.70 11.61
N PRO A 138 7.62 31.94 12.14
CA PRO A 138 8.28 33.05 11.49
C PRO A 138 9.80 32.93 11.66
N GLN A 139 10.51 32.81 10.53
CA GLN A 139 11.96 33.06 10.36
C GLN A 139 12.95 31.92 10.71
N ILE A 140 12.75 30.72 10.16
CA ILE A 140 13.85 29.74 10.05
C ILE A 140 14.73 30.15 8.86
N SER A 141 16.03 30.32 9.09
CA SER A 141 16.97 30.60 7.99
C SER A 141 17.18 29.35 7.14
N LYS A 142 17.32 29.53 5.83
CA LYS A 142 17.56 28.45 4.86
C LYS A 142 18.72 27.54 5.29
N GLU A 143 19.77 28.14 5.84
CA GLU A 143 21.00 27.48 6.30
C GLU A 143 20.78 26.53 7.48
N SER A 144 19.59 26.54 8.09
CA SER A 144 19.23 25.67 9.22
C SER A 144 18.25 24.56 8.81
N ILE A 145 18.11 24.30 7.51
CA ILE A 145 17.11 23.34 6.98
C ILE A 145 17.79 22.29 6.12
N THR A 146 17.63 21.03 6.51
CA THR A 146 18.01 19.87 5.69
C THR A 146 16.76 19.13 5.27
N THR A 147 16.67 18.77 3.99
CA THR A 147 15.59 17.96 3.46
C THR A 147 16.11 16.62 3.00
N VAL A 148 15.45 15.54 3.42
CA VAL A 148 15.74 14.16 3.00
C VAL A 148 14.56 13.66 2.20
N VAL A 149 14.80 13.29 0.95
CA VAL A 149 13.79 12.68 0.08
C VAL A 149 14.02 11.18 0.01
N THR A 150 13.03 10.37 0.37
CA THR A 150 13.13 8.92 0.28
C THR A 150 12.75 8.41 -1.10
N PHE A 151 13.39 7.32 -1.51
CA PHE A 151 13.14 6.66 -2.79
C PHE A 151 13.35 5.13 -2.63
N PRO A 152 12.73 4.28 -3.46
CA PRO A 152 12.87 2.84 -3.33
C PRO A 152 14.27 2.41 -3.76
N LEU A 153 14.80 1.28 -3.27
CA LEU A 153 16.16 0.83 -3.60
C LEU A 153 16.43 0.83 -5.13
N LEU A 154 17.40 1.63 -5.59
CA LEU A 154 17.56 1.98 -7.01
C LEU A 154 18.65 1.17 -7.72
N THR A 155 18.55 1.21 -9.05
CA THR A 155 19.69 1.06 -9.96
C THR A 155 19.89 2.30 -10.83
N GLY A 156 20.98 2.32 -11.59
CA GLY A 156 21.54 3.51 -12.22
C GLY A 156 20.58 4.38 -13.04
N ALA A 157 19.60 3.79 -13.75
CA ALA A 157 18.75 4.54 -14.69
C ALA A 157 17.77 5.53 -14.02
N ILE A 158 17.36 5.30 -12.77
CA ILE A 158 16.37 6.14 -12.09
C ILE A 158 17.01 7.41 -11.51
N LYS A 159 18.33 7.39 -11.24
CA LYS A 159 19.07 8.50 -10.62
C LYS A 159 18.95 9.81 -11.41
N ASP A 160 19.02 9.74 -12.74
CA ASP A 160 18.90 10.93 -13.60
C ASP A 160 17.48 11.52 -13.60
N THR A 161 16.46 10.66 -13.47
CA THR A 161 15.07 11.10 -13.34
C THR A 161 14.83 11.78 -12.00
N LEU A 162 15.37 11.21 -10.90
CA LEU A 162 15.28 11.81 -9.58
C LEU A 162 16.02 13.15 -9.53
N LYS A 163 17.23 13.23 -10.07
CA LYS A 163 18.00 14.48 -10.13
C LYS A 163 17.23 15.59 -10.85
N ARG A 164 16.72 15.30 -12.05
CA ARG A 164 15.91 16.26 -12.82
C ARG A 164 14.62 16.65 -12.10
N GLY A 165 13.99 15.71 -11.41
CA GLY A 165 12.79 16.02 -10.64
C GLY A 165 13.06 16.84 -9.38
N LEU A 166 14.19 16.63 -8.70
CA LEU A 166 14.64 17.52 -7.61
C LEU A 166 14.92 18.93 -8.12
N GLU A 167 15.59 19.07 -9.27
CA GLU A 167 15.78 20.36 -9.94
C GLU A 167 14.43 21.01 -10.27
N TYR A 168 13.48 20.26 -10.83
CA TYR A 168 12.12 20.73 -11.13
C TYR A 168 11.36 21.19 -9.87
N SER A 169 11.51 20.50 -8.75
CA SER A 169 10.85 20.84 -7.48
C SER A 169 11.30 22.20 -6.91
N ASN A 170 12.52 22.63 -7.26
CA ASN A 170 13.16 23.86 -6.79
C ASN A 170 13.24 24.00 -5.26
N ILE A 171 13.18 22.91 -4.49
CA ILE A 171 13.22 22.96 -3.01
C ILE A 171 14.59 23.39 -2.47
N SER A 172 15.66 23.20 -3.25
CA SER A 172 17.03 23.63 -2.91
C SER A 172 17.16 25.16 -2.82
N SER A 173 16.20 25.91 -3.36
CA SER A 173 16.12 27.36 -3.15
C SER A 173 15.75 27.72 -1.70
N ARG A 174 15.12 26.81 -0.95
CA ARG A 174 14.52 27.04 0.38
C ARG A 174 15.16 26.27 1.53
N CYS A 175 16.08 25.33 1.25
CA CYS A 175 16.84 24.60 2.27
C CYS A 175 18.34 24.61 2.00
N GLN A 176 19.15 24.40 3.03
CA GLN A 176 20.60 24.34 2.93
C GLN A 176 21.04 23.16 2.07
N ASP A 177 20.42 22.01 2.31
CA ASP A 177 20.82 20.74 1.73
C ASP A 177 19.61 19.87 1.40
N VAL A 178 19.71 19.16 0.28
CA VAL A 178 18.73 18.18 -0.20
C VAL A 178 19.47 16.86 -0.36
N GLN A 179 19.19 15.94 0.56
CA GLN A 179 19.72 14.60 0.55
C GLN A 179 18.68 13.64 0.03
N VAL A 180 19.16 12.51 -0.48
CA VAL A 180 18.33 11.41 -0.95
C VAL A 180 18.69 10.17 -0.15
N SER A 181 17.69 9.44 0.32
CA SER A 181 17.87 8.18 1.06
C SER A 181 17.03 7.08 0.45
N GLU A 182 17.52 5.85 0.48
CA GLU A 182 16.66 4.71 0.20
C GLU A 182 15.60 4.58 1.31
N GLU A 183 14.40 4.13 0.94
CA GLU A 183 13.26 3.95 1.84
C GLU A 183 13.59 2.99 2.98
N SER A 184 14.26 1.88 2.68
CA SER A 184 14.65 0.90 3.69
C SER A 184 15.67 1.44 4.70
N HIS A 185 16.61 2.30 4.28
CA HIS A 185 17.53 2.98 5.21
C HIS A 185 16.80 4.01 6.07
N ALA A 186 15.92 4.81 5.46
CA ALA A 186 15.15 5.81 6.19
C ALA A 186 14.22 5.14 7.22
N ALA A 187 13.60 4.02 6.84
CA ALA A 187 12.80 3.19 7.73
C ALA A 187 13.65 2.62 8.87
N LEU A 188 14.84 2.05 8.60
CA LEU A 188 15.75 1.58 9.64
C LEU A 188 16.11 2.71 10.62
N ALA A 189 16.50 3.87 10.10
CA ALA A 189 16.87 5.02 10.93
C ALA A 189 15.70 5.47 11.83
N GLY A 190 14.49 5.52 11.28
CA GLY A 190 13.28 5.82 12.04
C GLY A 190 13.00 4.78 13.13
N LEU A 191 13.11 3.48 12.81
CA LEU A 191 12.91 2.38 13.75
C LEU A 191 13.93 2.40 14.88
N LEU A 192 15.21 2.59 14.57
CA LEU A 192 16.27 2.64 15.58
C LEU A 192 16.21 3.89 16.47
N ARG A 193 15.62 4.98 15.97
CA ARG A 193 15.33 6.16 16.79
C ARG A 193 14.22 5.88 17.81
N GLU A 194 13.16 5.19 17.38
CA GLU A 194 12.00 4.86 18.22
C GLU A 194 12.31 3.73 19.20
N TYR A 195 13.09 2.74 18.76
CA TYR A 195 13.46 1.52 19.51
C TYR A 195 14.98 1.38 19.60
N PRO A 196 15.68 2.30 20.31
CA PRO A 196 17.14 2.35 20.34
C PRO A 196 17.79 1.13 21.00
N GLU A 197 17.07 0.41 21.87
CA GLU A 197 17.50 -0.85 22.46
C GLU A 197 17.71 -1.95 21.41
N ILE A 198 16.84 -2.06 20.41
CA ILE A 198 16.97 -3.05 19.33
C ILE A 198 18.28 -2.84 18.58
N GLY A 199 18.63 -1.59 18.28
CA GLY A 199 19.90 -1.25 17.62
C GLY A 199 21.12 -1.60 18.48
N ARG A 200 21.06 -1.32 19.79
CA ARG A 200 22.15 -1.65 20.72
C ARG A 200 22.34 -3.16 20.88
N GLU A 201 21.25 -3.91 20.99
CA GLU A 201 21.27 -5.37 21.12
C GLU A 201 21.80 -6.02 19.85
N ALA A 202 21.27 -5.64 18.69
CA ALA A 202 21.73 -6.13 17.40
C ALA A 202 23.24 -5.84 17.19
N LEU A 203 23.71 -4.64 17.57
CA LEU A 203 25.13 -4.29 17.51
C LEU A 203 25.98 -5.12 18.48
N ALA A 204 25.55 -5.28 19.73
CA ALA A 204 26.27 -6.07 20.73
C ALA A 204 26.39 -7.55 20.33
N ALA A 205 25.36 -8.09 19.70
CA ALA A 205 25.31 -9.47 19.22
C ALA A 205 25.88 -9.66 17.81
N ASN A 206 26.26 -8.58 17.11
CA ASN A 206 26.66 -8.59 15.70
C ASN A 206 25.59 -9.25 14.79
N GLU A 207 24.32 -9.00 15.08
CA GLU A 207 23.15 -9.54 14.38
C GLU A 207 22.63 -8.60 13.29
N SER A 208 22.26 -9.17 12.15
CA SER A 208 21.66 -8.40 11.06
C SER A 208 20.23 -7.98 11.39
N ILE A 209 19.87 -6.75 11.02
CA ILE A 209 18.49 -6.25 11.08
C ILE A 209 17.88 -6.37 9.68
N ILE A 210 16.69 -6.98 9.61
CA ILE A 210 15.90 -7.04 8.38
C ILE A 210 14.78 -6.01 8.47
N VAL A 211 14.72 -5.11 7.50
CA VAL A 211 13.61 -4.19 7.30
C VAL A 211 12.77 -4.69 6.13
N ALA A 212 11.49 -4.90 6.36
CA ALA A 212 10.51 -5.21 5.33
C ALA A 212 9.50 -4.06 5.23
N ASP A 213 9.59 -3.27 4.16
CA ASP A 213 8.64 -2.23 3.83
C ASP A 213 7.53 -2.81 2.95
N CYS A 214 6.37 -3.02 3.57
CA CYS A 214 5.19 -3.61 2.94
C CYS A 214 4.27 -2.50 2.41
N GLY A 215 4.58 -2.00 1.22
CA GLY A 215 3.78 -0.99 0.54
C GLY A 215 2.45 -1.50 -0.02
N GLY A 216 1.68 -0.60 -0.61
CA GLY A 216 0.44 -0.95 -1.32
C GLY A 216 0.71 -1.78 -2.57
N ILE A 217 1.79 -1.50 -3.30
CA ILE A 217 2.14 -2.22 -4.54
C ILE A 217 3.46 -2.99 -4.40
N THR A 218 4.46 -2.38 -3.76
CA THR A 218 5.81 -2.95 -3.59
C THR A 218 5.96 -3.61 -2.22
N LEU A 219 6.88 -4.57 -2.14
CA LEU A 219 7.41 -5.14 -0.91
C LEU A 219 8.94 -5.09 -0.98
N ASP A 220 9.54 -4.20 -0.22
CA ASP A 220 10.98 -3.95 -0.23
C ASP A 220 11.61 -4.57 1.03
N ILE A 221 12.54 -5.53 0.87
CA ILE A 221 13.18 -6.22 2.00
C ILE A 221 14.69 -5.96 1.95
N ALA A 222 15.22 -5.30 2.97
CA ALA A 222 16.66 -5.04 3.09
C ALA A 222 17.22 -5.62 4.39
N ALA A 223 18.41 -6.20 4.32
CA ALA A 223 19.16 -6.70 5.45
C ALA A 223 20.41 -5.84 5.68
N PHE A 224 20.51 -5.32 6.89
CA PHE A 224 21.58 -4.45 7.35
C PHE A 224 22.39 -5.20 8.39
N ARG A 225 23.71 -5.26 8.24
CA ARG A 225 24.56 -5.60 9.38
C ARG A 225 24.58 -4.43 10.35
N PRO A 226 24.67 -4.71 11.66
CA PRO A 226 24.59 -3.67 12.66
C PRO A 226 25.81 -2.77 12.47
N PHE A 227 25.52 -1.49 12.31
CA PHE A 227 26.49 -0.47 11.94
C PHE A 227 26.95 0.29 13.17
N ASP A 228 28.21 0.75 13.14
CA ASP A 228 28.61 1.88 13.98
C ASP A 228 27.70 3.07 13.60
N PRO A 229 26.94 3.64 14.55
CA PRO A 229 25.99 4.73 14.27
C PRO A 229 26.62 5.98 13.64
N ASN A 230 27.96 6.07 13.55
CA ASN A 230 28.69 7.17 12.92
C ASN A 230 29.01 6.97 11.43
N CYS A 231 28.77 5.80 10.85
CA CYS A 231 29.09 5.53 9.44
C CYS A 231 27.80 5.24 8.68
N GLY A 232 27.37 6.14 7.79
CA GLY A 232 26.18 5.98 6.93
C GLY A 232 26.29 4.78 5.98
N GLY A 233 26.05 3.58 6.52
CA GLY A 233 26.30 2.31 5.88
C GLY A 233 25.33 1.93 4.75
N ALA A 234 25.86 1.29 3.70
CA ALA A 234 25.05 0.64 2.68
C ALA A 234 24.43 -0.68 3.19
N PRO A 235 23.31 -1.16 2.63
CA PRO A 235 22.71 -2.44 2.99
C PRO A 235 23.69 -3.57 2.68
N THR A 236 23.76 -4.58 3.53
CA THR A 236 24.63 -5.76 3.27
C THR A 236 24.02 -6.74 2.29
N ALA A 237 22.69 -6.80 2.23
CA ALA A 237 21.94 -7.49 1.20
C ALA A 237 20.58 -6.82 1.08
N ALA A 238 20.00 -6.78 -0.11
CA ALA A 238 18.64 -6.29 -0.28
C ALA A 238 17.96 -7.00 -1.44
N SER A 239 16.65 -7.19 -1.29
CA SER A 239 15.76 -7.81 -2.25
C SER A 239 14.51 -6.98 -2.37
N ILE A 240 14.11 -6.66 -3.60
CA ILE A 240 12.89 -5.92 -3.87
C ILE A 240 11.91 -6.87 -4.53
N SER A 241 10.81 -7.17 -3.83
CA SER A 241 9.65 -7.78 -4.45
C SER A 241 8.75 -6.67 -5.01
N ARG A 242 8.83 -6.50 -6.32
CA ARG A 242 8.15 -5.40 -7.05
C ARG A 242 6.63 -5.61 -7.12
N LEU A 243 6.19 -6.85 -6.91
CA LEU A 243 4.80 -7.31 -7.01
C LEU A 243 4.44 -8.15 -5.78
N GLY A 244 4.46 -7.54 -4.61
CA GLY A 244 4.24 -8.23 -3.34
C GLY A 244 3.53 -7.42 -2.27
N GLY A 245 3.10 -6.19 -2.59
CA GLY A 245 2.33 -5.34 -1.67
C GLY A 245 0.86 -5.77 -1.53
N GLY A 246 0.11 -5.03 -0.69
CA GLY A 246 -1.29 -5.33 -0.37
C GLY A 246 -2.21 -5.49 -1.59
N PHE A 247 -1.97 -4.72 -2.65
CA PHE A 247 -2.71 -4.81 -3.92
C PHE A 247 -2.69 -6.24 -4.52
N TRP A 248 -1.58 -6.97 -4.38
CA TRP A 248 -1.48 -8.33 -4.91
C TRP A 248 -2.23 -9.34 -4.07
N ILE A 249 -2.30 -9.11 -2.76
CA ILE A 249 -3.13 -9.91 -1.86
C ILE A 249 -4.60 -9.71 -2.24
N ASP A 250 -5.02 -8.45 -2.40
CA ASP A 250 -6.37 -8.10 -2.83
C ASP A 250 -6.70 -8.74 -4.18
N ARG A 251 -5.76 -8.68 -5.14
CA ARG A 251 -5.98 -9.23 -6.49
C ARG A 251 -6.06 -10.76 -6.52
N ASN A 252 -5.15 -11.46 -5.84
CA ASN A 252 -5.23 -12.92 -5.74
C ASN A 252 -6.54 -13.35 -5.06
N PHE A 253 -7.03 -12.54 -4.12
CA PHE A 253 -8.32 -12.78 -3.49
C PHE A 253 -9.48 -12.47 -4.46
N GLU A 254 -9.44 -11.40 -5.24
CA GLU A 254 -10.40 -11.11 -6.32
C GLU A 254 -10.49 -12.27 -7.31
N GLU A 255 -9.35 -12.77 -7.81
CA GLU A 255 -9.30 -13.88 -8.77
C GLU A 255 -9.84 -15.19 -8.17
N LEU A 256 -9.58 -15.44 -6.89
CA LEU A 256 -10.16 -16.56 -6.16
C LEU A 256 -11.69 -16.42 -6.03
N VAL A 257 -12.17 -15.23 -5.67
CA VAL A 257 -13.61 -14.94 -5.55
C VAL A 257 -14.30 -15.09 -6.91
N ASP A 258 -13.73 -14.53 -7.97
CA ASP A 258 -14.26 -14.65 -9.33
C ASP A 258 -14.38 -16.12 -9.76
N LYS A 259 -13.32 -16.89 -9.57
CA LYS A 259 -13.34 -18.33 -9.86
C LYS A 259 -14.42 -19.07 -9.08
N LYS A 260 -14.59 -18.75 -7.79
CA LYS A 260 -15.61 -19.37 -6.94
C LYS A 260 -17.03 -18.97 -7.33
N LEU A 261 -17.23 -17.72 -7.77
CA LEU A 261 -18.50 -17.27 -8.31
C LEU A 261 -18.83 -17.97 -9.63
N ASP A 262 -17.86 -18.18 -10.51
CA ASP A 262 -18.08 -18.91 -11.77
C ASP A 262 -18.38 -20.40 -11.52
N GLU A 263 -17.66 -21.04 -10.58
CA GLU A 263 -17.96 -22.40 -10.12
C GLU A 263 -19.39 -22.50 -9.56
N LEU A 264 -19.80 -21.53 -8.74
CA LEU A 264 -21.15 -21.47 -8.17
C LEU A 264 -22.21 -21.26 -9.25
N LYS A 265 -22.00 -20.34 -10.20
CA LYS A 265 -22.92 -20.14 -11.34
C LYS A 265 -23.09 -21.41 -12.14
N ALA A 266 -22.00 -22.12 -12.42
CA ALA A 266 -22.06 -23.39 -13.13
C ALA A 266 -22.85 -24.46 -12.34
N GLN A 267 -22.72 -24.49 -11.01
CA GLN A 267 -23.52 -25.36 -10.15
C GLN A 267 -25.01 -24.97 -10.14
N ILE A 268 -25.34 -23.68 -10.11
CA ILE A 268 -26.72 -23.19 -10.16
C ILE A 268 -27.35 -23.54 -11.52
N SER A 269 -26.64 -23.32 -12.63
CA SER A 269 -27.14 -23.71 -13.95
C SER A 269 -27.37 -25.22 -14.11
N GLN A 270 -26.71 -26.06 -13.31
CA GLN A 270 -26.99 -27.50 -13.25
C GLN A 270 -28.24 -27.82 -12.41
N LEU A 271 -28.64 -26.94 -11.49
CA LEU A 271 -29.90 -27.04 -10.75
C LEU A 271 -31.08 -26.57 -11.62
N ASP A 272 -30.85 -25.64 -12.54
CA ASP A 272 -31.86 -25.09 -13.46
C ASP A 272 -32.23 -26.03 -14.62
N GLU A 273 -31.57 -27.19 -14.77
CA GLU A 273 -32.10 -28.30 -15.60
C GLU A 273 -33.37 -28.93 -14.98
N VAL A 274 -33.89 -28.36 -13.89
CA VAL A 274 -35.19 -28.63 -13.26
C VAL A 274 -36.15 -27.46 -13.58
N ASP A 275 -36.82 -27.53 -14.74
CA ASP A 275 -37.92 -26.65 -15.21
C ASP A 275 -37.73 -25.11 -15.05
N ASP A 276 -36.88 -24.53 -15.90
CA ASP A 276 -37.11 -23.42 -16.84
C ASP A 276 -38.14 -22.29 -16.53
N GLU A 277 -38.19 -21.77 -15.30
CA GLU A 277 -38.69 -20.41 -15.03
C GLU A 277 -37.63 -19.58 -14.29
N GLU A 278 -37.02 -18.62 -15.01
CA GLU A 278 -36.12 -17.54 -14.56
C GLU A 278 -35.66 -17.61 -13.09
N ALA A 279 -34.57 -18.33 -12.82
CA ALA A 279 -33.91 -18.25 -11.52
C ALA A 279 -33.44 -16.81 -11.27
N ASP A 280 -34.07 -16.15 -10.30
CA ASP A 280 -33.73 -14.79 -9.88
C ASP A 280 -32.25 -14.70 -9.44
N GLU A 281 -31.55 -13.66 -9.89
CA GLU A 281 -30.20 -13.37 -9.41
C GLU A 281 -30.20 -13.16 -7.88
N PRO A 282 -29.22 -13.71 -7.14
CA PRO A 282 -29.18 -13.61 -5.69
C PRO A 282 -29.11 -12.15 -5.24
N GLN A 283 -30.08 -11.72 -4.42
CA GLN A 283 -30.19 -10.34 -3.94
C GLN A 283 -29.33 -10.05 -2.69
N HIS A 284 -28.94 -11.10 -1.96
CA HIS A 284 -28.23 -11.01 -0.68
C HIS A 284 -26.96 -11.85 -0.66
N VAL A 285 -25.90 -11.29 -0.08
CA VAL A 285 -24.62 -11.97 0.13
C VAL A 285 -24.27 -11.89 1.60
N PHE A 286 -24.15 -13.05 2.25
CA PHE A 286 -23.76 -13.16 3.65
C PHE A 286 -22.29 -13.56 3.75
N LEU A 287 -21.47 -12.70 4.37
CA LEU A 287 -20.06 -13.00 4.63
C LEU A 287 -19.91 -13.66 6.00
N THR A 288 -19.56 -14.94 6.06
CA THR A 288 -19.41 -15.69 7.32
C THR A 288 -17.96 -16.14 7.56
N GLY A 289 -17.64 -16.54 8.79
CA GLY A 289 -16.33 -17.04 9.18
C GLY A 289 -15.27 -15.95 9.38
N GLY A 290 -14.07 -16.36 9.80
CA GLY A 290 -12.99 -15.42 10.16
C GLY A 290 -12.58 -14.47 9.03
N LEU A 291 -12.57 -14.97 7.78
CA LEU A 291 -12.22 -14.14 6.62
C LEU A 291 -13.34 -13.15 6.24
N GLY A 292 -14.62 -13.52 6.42
CA GLY A 292 -15.76 -12.60 6.28
C GLY A 292 -15.78 -11.47 7.31
N CYS A 293 -14.94 -11.57 8.36
CA CYS A 293 -14.72 -10.49 9.32
C CYS A 293 -13.65 -9.48 8.90
N SER A 294 -12.87 -9.77 7.86
CA SER A 294 -11.87 -8.84 7.34
C SER A 294 -12.54 -7.61 6.73
N GLN A 295 -12.13 -6.43 7.16
CA GLN A 295 -12.60 -5.16 6.57
C GLN A 295 -12.32 -5.12 5.06
N ALA A 296 -11.14 -5.58 4.63
CA ALA A 296 -10.78 -5.64 3.22
C ALA A 296 -11.76 -6.51 2.41
N VAL A 297 -12.14 -7.69 2.93
CA VAL A 297 -13.11 -8.58 2.26
C VAL A 297 -14.50 -7.96 2.22
N ARG A 298 -14.92 -7.31 3.30
CA ARG A 298 -16.23 -6.62 3.39
C ARG A 298 -16.34 -5.42 2.46
N GLU A 299 -15.23 -4.74 2.16
CA GLU A 299 -15.20 -3.63 1.21
C GLU A 299 -15.07 -4.15 -0.24
N LEU A 300 -14.34 -5.24 -0.44
CA LEU A 300 -14.03 -5.78 -1.76
C LEU A 300 -15.19 -6.56 -2.39
N VAL A 301 -15.85 -7.43 -1.63
CA VAL A 301 -16.95 -8.27 -2.16
C VAL A 301 -18.11 -7.45 -2.75
N PRO A 302 -18.66 -6.42 -2.08
CA PRO A 302 -19.71 -5.59 -2.68
C PRO A 302 -19.26 -4.91 -3.97
N ARG A 303 -17.99 -4.47 -4.05
CA ARG A 303 -17.44 -3.80 -5.25
C ARG A 303 -17.40 -4.76 -6.44
N ILE A 304 -16.92 -5.99 -6.25
CA ILE A 304 -16.87 -7.01 -7.31
C ILE A 304 -18.28 -7.34 -7.79
N LEU A 305 -19.22 -7.53 -6.85
CA LEU A 305 -20.57 -7.96 -7.15
C LEU A 305 -21.38 -6.86 -7.87
N ASN A 306 -21.26 -5.61 -7.43
CA ASN A 306 -21.96 -4.48 -8.06
C ASN A 306 -21.35 -4.06 -9.41
N ALA A 307 -20.07 -4.36 -9.67
CA ALA A 307 -19.47 -4.15 -10.99
C ALA A 307 -20.01 -5.13 -12.05
N LYS A 308 -20.65 -6.23 -11.63
CA LYS A 308 -21.16 -7.29 -12.51
C LYS A 308 -22.68 -7.25 -12.72
N THR A 309 -23.43 -6.48 -11.93
CA THR A 309 -24.87 -6.29 -12.16
C THR A 309 -25.10 -5.44 -13.41
N ALA A 310 -25.91 -5.94 -14.35
CA ALA A 310 -26.25 -5.24 -15.58
C ALA A 310 -27.02 -3.92 -15.32
N ASP A 311 -26.89 -2.96 -16.23
CA ASP A 311 -27.59 -1.66 -16.17
C ASP A 311 -29.09 -1.86 -15.88
N GLY A 312 -29.53 -1.38 -14.71
CA GLY A 312 -30.94 -1.37 -14.31
C GLY A 312 -31.34 -2.35 -13.19
N LYS A 313 -30.47 -3.28 -12.78
CA LYS A 313 -30.74 -4.14 -11.61
C LYS A 313 -30.32 -3.48 -10.29
N PRO A 314 -31.06 -3.69 -9.18
CA PRO A 314 -30.64 -3.18 -7.88
C PRO A 314 -29.30 -3.79 -7.45
N PRO A 315 -28.42 -3.02 -6.78
CA PRO A 315 -27.13 -3.53 -6.32
C PRO A 315 -27.34 -4.66 -5.29
N MET A 316 -26.53 -5.72 -5.40
CA MET A 316 -26.51 -6.81 -4.43
C MET A 316 -26.22 -6.28 -3.03
N ARG A 317 -27.02 -6.68 -2.05
CA ARG A 317 -26.82 -6.29 -0.66
C ARG A 317 -25.88 -7.28 0.02
N VAL A 318 -24.67 -6.82 0.32
CA VAL A 318 -23.78 -7.54 1.24
C VAL A 318 -24.25 -7.23 2.66
N GLU A 319 -24.87 -8.22 3.30
CA GLU A 319 -25.45 -8.09 4.64
C GLU A 319 -24.31 -8.14 5.67
N ASN A 320 -23.84 -6.96 6.10
CA ASN A 320 -22.85 -6.78 7.18
C ASN A 320 -23.53 -6.77 8.56
N THR A 321 -24.52 -7.63 8.78
CA THR A 321 -25.54 -7.45 9.84
C THR A 321 -25.14 -7.95 11.23
N GLY A 322 -23.83 -8.10 11.55
CA GLY A 322 -23.44 -8.58 12.86
C GLY A 322 -22.08 -8.11 13.36
N ASP A 323 -21.97 -7.99 14.69
CA ASP A 323 -20.69 -7.94 15.39
C ASP A 323 -19.82 -9.14 14.95
N PRO A 324 -18.48 -8.99 14.84
CA PRO A 324 -17.57 -10.08 14.44
C PRO A 324 -17.82 -11.44 15.12
N PRO A 325 -18.19 -11.53 16.42
CA PRO A 325 -18.55 -12.80 17.07
C PRO A 325 -19.76 -13.51 16.48
N LEU A 326 -20.74 -12.80 15.91
CA LEU A 326 -21.92 -13.40 15.27
C LEU A 326 -21.56 -14.03 13.91
N LEU A 327 -20.74 -13.35 13.12
CA LEU A 327 -20.33 -13.83 11.79
C LEU A 327 -19.36 -15.02 11.87
N TRP A 328 -18.52 -15.05 12.91
CA TRP A 328 -17.64 -16.19 13.20
C TRP A 328 -18.45 -17.43 13.56
N ASN A 329 -19.50 -17.26 14.37
CA ASN A 329 -20.31 -18.35 14.88
C ASN A 329 -21.50 -18.71 13.99
N ALA A 330 -21.74 -18.00 12.88
CA ALA A 330 -22.93 -18.20 12.04
C ALA A 330 -23.10 -19.66 11.59
N VAL A 331 -22.00 -20.32 11.21
CA VAL A 331 -22.00 -21.74 10.83
C VAL A 331 -22.35 -22.64 12.01
N ALA A 332 -21.76 -22.41 13.19
CA ALA A 332 -22.02 -23.19 14.39
C ALA A 332 -23.45 -22.99 14.91
N MET A 333 -23.96 -21.76 14.87
CA MET A 333 -25.35 -21.43 15.19
C MET A 333 -26.30 -22.11 14.21
N GLY A 334 -26.05 -21.99 12.90
CA GLY A 334 -26.83 -22.68 11.88
C GLY A 334 -26.91 -24.19 12.13
N ALA A 335 -25.77 -24.84 12.39
CA ALA A 335 -25.72 -26.26 12.71
C ALA A 335 -26.53 -26.66 13.96
N ALA A 336 -26.50 -25.84 15.01
CA ALA A 336 -27.30 -26.06 16.21
C ALA A 336 -28.81 -25.89 15.94
N HIS A 337 -29.17 -24.99 15.02
CA HIS A 337 -30.57 -24.68 14.66
C HIS A 337 -31.13 -25.54 13.52
N CYS A 338 -30.34 -26.37 12.84
CA CYS A 338 -30.82 -27.28 11.79
C CYS A 338 -31.88 -28.29 12.28
N PHE A 339 -32.05 -28.46 13.60
CA PHE A 339 -33.06 -29.33 14.22
C PHE A 339 -34.30 -28.58 14.73
N ASP A 340 -34.30 -27.25 14.65
CA ASP A 340 -35.43 -26.42 15.07
C ASP A 340 -36.56 -26.52 14.02
N ARG A 341 -37.68 -27.13 14.42
CA ARG A 341 -38.84 -27.37 13.54
C ARG A 341 -39.60 -26.09 13.17
N THR A 342 -39.25 -24.95 13.77
CA THR A 342 -39.88 -23.66 13.48
C THR A 342 -39.27 -22.94 12.29
N ILE A 343 -38.10 -23.37 11.79
CA ILE A 343 -37.41 -22.76 10.66
C ILE A 343 -37.69 -23.58 9.40
N PRO A 344 -38.34 -23.00 8.36
CA PRO A 344 -38.70 -23.72 7.14
C PRO A 344 -37.47 -23.83 6.22
N VAL A 345 -36.55 -24.74 6.53
CA VAL A 345 -35.42 -25.07 5.66
C VAL A 345 -35.62 -26.47 5.10
N HIS A 346 -35.37 -26.65 3.80
CA HIS A 346 -35.43 -27.95 3.14
C HIS A 346 -34.53 -28.93 3.92
N ARG A 347 -35.13 -29.97 4.52
CA ARG A 347 -34.36 -30.90 5.35
C ARG A 347 -33.32 -31.59 4.48
N PRO A 348 -32.03 -31.59 4.86
CA PRO A 348 -31.10 -32.56 4.32
C PRO A 348 -31.67 -33.94 4.62
N THR A 349 -31.93 -34.74 3.59
CA THR A 349 -32.20 -36.16 3.82
C THR A 349 -30.89 -36.76 4.31
N TRP A 350 -30.77 -36.89 5.63
CA TRP A 350 -29.62 -37.52 6.25
C TRP A 350 -29.64 -38.99 5.86
N ARG A 351 -28.94 -39.34 4.78
CA ARG A 351 -28.54 -40.72 4.54
C ARG A 351 -27.30 -40.91 5.41
N PRO A 352 -27.34 -41.76 6.47
CA PRO A 352 -26.11 -42.15 7.13
C PRO A 352 -25.16 -42.64 6.04
N PHE A 353 -23.89 -42.24 6.10
CA PHE A 353 -22.86 -42.74 5.20
C PHE A 353 -23.05 -44.24 5.08
N ALA A 354 -23.48 -44.71 3.90
CA ALA A 354 -23.56 -46.13 3.65
C ALA A 354 -22.17 -46.67 3.97
N GLU A 355 -22.12 -47.66 4.87
CA GLU A 355 -20.92 -48.43 5.12
C GLU A 355 -20.32 -48.75 3.76
N THR A 356 -19.14 -48.19 3.49
CA THR A 356 -18.38 -48.58 2.31
C THR A 356 -18.19 -50.08 2.46
N PRO A 357 -18.65 -50.92 1.52
CA PRO A 357 -18.42 -52.35 1.63
C PRO A 357 -16.91 -52.53 1.77
N GLU A 358 -16.49 -53.15 2.87
CA GLU A 358 -15.11 -53.54 3.08
C GLU A 358 -14.63 -54.22 1.79
N SER A 359 -13.63 -53.62 1.17
CA SER A 359 -12.86 -54.25 0.11
C SER A 359 -12.13 -55.43 0.74
N ASN A 360 -12.81 -56.57 0.85
CA ASN A 360 -12.16 -57.86 1.06
C ASN A 360 -11.29 -58.12 -0.16
N GLU A 361 -10.04 -57.73 0.02
CA GLU A 361 -8.82 -58.35 -0.48
C GLU A 361 -9.07 -59.51 -1.45
N MET A 362 -8.96 -59.18 -2.73
CA MET A 362 -8.28 -60.05 -3.67
C MET A 362 -6.79 -60.10 -3.27
N MET A 363 -6.41 -61.07 -2.44
CA MET A 363 -5.08 -61.68 -2.46
C MET A 363 -5.18 -63.14 -2.01
N GLY A 364 -4.74 -64.05 -2.89
CA GLY A 364 -4.02 -65.29 -2.55
C GLY A 364 -4.79 -66.39 -1.84
#